data_AF-A0A6L4AUU9-F1
#
_entry.id   AF-A0A6L4AUU9-F1
#
_cell.length_a   1.000
_cell.length_b   1.000
_cell.length_c   1.000
_cell.angle_alpha   90.00
_cell.angle_beta   90.00
_cell.angle_gamma   90.00
#
_symmetry.space_group_name_H-M   'P 1'
#
loop_
_entity.id
_entity.type
_entity.pdbx_description
1 polymer ?
#
loop_
_entity_poly.entity_id
_entity_poly.type
_entity_poly.pdbx_seq_one_letter_code
_entity_poly.pdbx_strand_id
1 'polypeptide(L)' 'PHWGGYRLIPDRWEFWQGRASRLHDRIVYEQDGKGGWERARLSP' A
#
# COMPACT_ATOMS: atom_id res chain seq x y z
N PRO A 1 -3.07 20.12 29.19
CA PRO A 1 -2.10 20.22 28.08
C PRO A 1 -1.60 18.84 27.65
N HIS A 2 -2.44 18.06 26.97
CA HIS A 2 -2.09 16.70 26.50
C HIS A 2 -2.57 16.44 25.07
N TRP A 3 -2.87 17.49 24.32
CA TRP A 3 -3.30 17.33 22.94
C TRP A 3 -2.10 17.10 22.04
N GLY A 4 -2.19 16.07 21.21
CA GLY A 4 -1.15 15.64 20.29
C GLY A 4 -1.73 14.69 19.25
N GLY A 5 -0.88 14.17 18.38
CA GLY A 5 -1.30 13.24 17.34
C GLY A 5 -0.18 12.28 16.97
N TYR A 6 -0.55 11.26 16.23
CA TYR A 6 0.38 10.24 15.72
C TYR A 6 0.49 10.37 14.20
N ARG A 7 1.68 10.05 13.69
CA ARG A 7 1.92 9.89 12.25
C ARG A 7 2.19 8.41 11.97
N LEU A 8 1.43 7.85 11.03
CA LEU A 8 1.75 6.55 10.45
C LEU A 8 2.75 6.75 9.31
N ILE A 9 3.90 6.09 9.42
CA ILE A 9 4.88 5.99 8.34
C ILE A 9 4.76 4.56 7.80
N PRO A 10 4.21 4.34 6.61
CA PRO A 10 4.03 3.00 6.09
C PRO A 10 5.34 2.47 5.50
N ASP A 11 5.58 1.18 5.70
CA ASP A 11 6.62 0.42 4.99
C ASP A 11 6.03 -0.32 3.77
N ARG A 12 4.70 -0.44 3.72
CA ARG A 12 3.93 -1.11 2.68
C ARG A 12 2.52 -0.54 2.60
N TRP A 13 1.97 -0.41 1.39
CA TRP A 13 0.55 -0.15 1.16
C TRP A 13 0.02 -0.85 -0.10
N GLU A 14 -1.29 -1.06 -0.16
CA GLU A 14 -1.96 -1.73 -1.28
C GLU A 14 -3.14 -0.90 -1.78
N PHE A 15 -3.21 -0.73 -3.10
CA PHE A 15 -4.42 -0.28 -3.79
C PHE A 15 -5.17 -1.51 -4.30
N TRP A 16 -6.40 -1.66 -3.83
CA TRP A 16 -7.29 -2.74 -4.22
C TRP A 16 -8.46 -2.17 -5.02
N GLN A 17 -8.64 -2.64 -6.25
CA GLN A 17 -9.72 -2.20 -7.13
C GLN A 17 -10.61 -3.37 -7.53
N GLY A 18 -11.90 -3.25 -7.18
CA GLY A 18 -12.94 -4.20 -7.52
C GLY A 18 -13.17 -4.32 -9.04
N ARG A 19 -13.42 -5.55 -9.52
CA ARG A 19 -13.86 -5.86 -10.90
C ARG A 19 -15.02 -6.86 -10.85
N ALA A 20 -15.95 -6.77 -11.80
CA ALA A 20 -17.13 -7.65 -11.86
C ALA A 20 -16.76 -9.13 -12.07
N SER A 21 -15.65 -9.41 -12.75
CA SER A 21 -15.14 -10.77 -13.01
C SER A 21 -14.52 -11.45 -11.78
N ARG A 22 -14.53 -10.81 -10.60
CA ARG A 22 -13.82 -11.24 -9.37
C ARG A 22 -12.30 -11.30 -9.50
N LEU A 23 -11.74 -10.88 -10.64
CA LEU A 23 -10.31 -10.70 -10.83
C LEU A 23 -9.94 -9.27 -10.45
N HIS A 24 -9.71 -9.05 -9.17
CA HIS A 24 -9.36 -7.75 -8.61
C HIS A 24 -7.97 -7.28 -9.04
N ASP A 25 -7.84 -5.99 -9.34
CA ASP A 25 -6.53 -5.39 -9.53
C ASP A 25 -5.96 -5.05 -8.15
N ARG A 26 -4.81 -5.66 -7.82
CA ARG A 26 -4.10 -5.44 -6.57
C ARG A 26 -2.72 -4.89 -6.87
N ILE A 27 -2.48 -3.64 -6.51
CA ILE A 27 -1.18 -2.97 -6.71
C ILE A 27 -0.57 -2.69 -5.34
N VAL A 28 0.59 -3.30 -5.07
CA VAL A 28 1.32 -3.13 -3.81
C VAL A 28 2.53 -2.24 -4.04
N TYR A 29 2.79 -1.37 -3.07
CA TYR A 29 4.02 -0.61 -2.94
C TYR A 29 4.72 -1.01 -1.65
N GLU A 30 6.01 -1.29 -1.74
CA GLU A 30 6.89 -1.64 -0.62
C GLU A 30 8.16 -0.79 -0.68
N GLN A 31 8.69 -0.42 0.48
CA GLN A 31 9.98 0.28 0.53
C GLN A 31 11.10 -0.65 0.04
N ASP A 32 11.96 -0.12 -0.82
CA ASP A 32 13.08 -0.89 -1.43
C ASP A 32 14.36 -0.92 -0.55
N GLY A 33 14.29 -0.36 0.65
CA GLY A 33 15.43 -0.22 1.57
C GLY A 33 16.49 0.82 1.15
N LYS A 34 16.31 1.50 0.01
CA LYS A 34 17.20 2.54 -0.55
C LYS A 34 16.53 3.92 -0.60
N GLY A 35 15.34 4.05 -0.01
CA GLY A 35 14.55 5.28 0.01
C GLY A 35 13.59 5.42 -1.18
N GLY A 36 13.46 4.39 -2.00
CA GLY A 36 12.49 4.29 -3.08
C GLY A 36 11.33 3.35 -2.76
N TRP A 37 10.46 3.19 -3.75
CA TRP A 37 9.30 2.30 -3.68
C TRP A 37 9.33 1.31 -4.83
N GLU A 38 9.25 0.02 -4.50
CA GLU A 38 9.00 -1.03 -5.48
C GLU A 38 7.49 -1.22 -5.67
N ARG A 39 7.07 -1.42 -6.92
CA ARG A 39 5.66 -1.62 -7.29
C ARG A 39 5.47 -3.01 -7.87
N ALA A 40 4.54 -3.77 -7.31
CA ALA A 40 4.16 -5.08 -7.80
C ALA A 40 2.64 -5.20 -8.03
N ARG A 41 2.25 -6.12 -8.91
CA ARG A 41 0.85 -6.56 -9.07
C ARG A 41 0.69 -7.92 -8.39
N LEU A 42 -0.29 -8.04 -7.50
CA LEU A 42 -0.65 -9.32 -6.89
C LEU A 42 -1.81 -9.96 -7.64
N SER A 43 -1.83 -11.29 -7.66
CA SER A 43 -3.01 -12.02 -8.11
C SER A 43 -4.18 -11.79 -7.13
N PRO A 44 -5.41 -11.63 -7.65
CA PRO A 44 -6.62 -11.63 -6.85
C PRO A 44 -6.90 -12.99 -6.21
#